data_AF-A0AAQ4S574-F1
#
_entry.id   AF-A0AAQ4S574-F1
#
_cell.length_a   1.000
_cell.length_b   1.000
_cell.length_c   1.000
_cell.angle_alpha   90.00
_cell.angle_beta   90.00
_cell.angle_gamma   90.00
#
_symmetry.space_group_name_H-M   'P 1'
#
loop_
_entity.id
_entity.type
_entity.pdbx_description
1 polymer ?
#
loop_
_entity_poly.entity_id
_entity_poly.type
_entity_poly.pdbx_seq_one_letter_code
_entity_poly.pdbx_strand_id
1 'polypeptide(L)'
;MLINPVLAESSVVLAVVLCVHMAMWNQHTWCCIALFIQAFYVQHKWDRLLRGGGAVFQFRPAANSGIVPASMVMPLLGLALKEKCSAAGNVYFERFSIVVTVTGMMLALFLSLIALGITRPVPTNTCVIAGVASSAILYTAKQTLTVSEVIEVLEVLLIFVYLSLIVLYLLPRCLTPGEALLVVGGISFIVNQLIKRSLNLAEVKGDPVNYFLPVVVVGSLLLGVFFALLFCFMESETWVSSLFFHMMTAVLGLGILMPWLSLFIGRHPIMWLLDFVTLNDRRLCLLGYWGFLAVVATCVVLHQNYQRQSGSKKHQASTVVRKYFHLIVVATYVPGLVYDRQLLHVAPWAAWRSSCSWSTCVTFGSGRWASCSGSCSPCSWTSGTPGPSS
;
A
#
# COMPACT_ATOMS: atom_id res chain seq x y z
N MET A 1 0.78 9.88 -33.44
CA MET A 1 0.79 10.57 -32.13
C MET A 1 1.12 9.54 -31.06
N LEU A 2 2.30 9.62 -30.42
CA LEU A 2 2.53 8.85 -29.19
C LEU A 2 1.67 9.47 -28.08
N ILE A 3 0.68 8.72 -27.59
CA ILE A 3 -0.15 9.15 -26.46
C ILE A 3 0.75 9.25 -25.23
N ASN A 4 0.81 10.42 -24.61
CA ASN A 4 1.54 10.60 -23.35
C ASN A 4 0.84 9.76 -22.27
N PRO A 5 1.49 8.74 -21.69
CA PRO A 5 0.86 7.81 -20.75
C PRO A 5 0.28 8.53 -19.53
N VAL A 6 0.90 9.63 -19.11
CA VAL A 6 0.45 10.46 -17.98
C VAL A 6 -0.90 11.12 -18.25
N LEU A 7 -1.13 11.57 -19.49
CA LEU A 7 -2.39 12.18 -19.90
C LEU A 7 -3.49 11.13 -20.02
N ALA A 8 -3.17 9.95 -20.55
CA ALA A 8 -4.11 8.84 -20.60
C ALA A 8 -4.57 8.43 -19.20
N GLU A 9 -3.63 8.21 -18.27
CA GLU A 9 -3.90 7.91 -16.87
C GLU A 9 -4.77 8.99 -16.20
N SER A 10 -4.39 10.25 -16.35
CA SER A 10 -5.15 11.37 -15.79
C SER A 10 -6.56 11.49 -16.39
N SER A 11 -6.73 11.17 -17.67
CA SER A 11 -8.04 11.19 -18.34
C SER A 11 -8.97 10.10 -17.83
N VAL A 12 -8.45 8.90 -17.55
CA VAL A 12 -9.21 7.80 -16.95
C VAL A 12 -9.66 8.19 -15.55
N VAL A 13 -8.75 8.73 -14.73
CA VAL A 13 -9.10 9.17 -13.37
C VAL A 13 -10.13 10.30 -13.41
N LEU A 14 -9.99 11.28 -14.31
CA LEU A 14 -10.97 12.35 -14.49
C LEU A 14 -12.34 11.80 -14.85
N ALA A 15 -12.42 10.86 -15.81
CA ALA A 15 -13.68 10.23 -16.19
C ALA A 15 -14.35 9.56 -14.99
N VAL A 16 -13.60 8.83 -14.15
CA VAL A 16 -14.13 8.22 -12.93
C VAL A 16 -14.62 9.28 -11.95
N VAL A 17 -13.85 10.34 -11.69
CA VAL A 17 -14.26 11.44 -10.78
C VAL A 17 -15.54 12.10 -11.27
N LEU A 18 -15.66 12.37 -12.58
CA LEU A 18 -16.86 12.97 -13.17
C LEU A 18 -18.07 12.02 -13.08
N CYS A 19 -17.89 10.72 -13.37
CA CYS A 19 -18.96 9.74 -13.20
C CYS A 19 -19.48 9.70 -11.76
N VAL A 20 -18.56 9.69 -10.79
CA VAL A 20 -18.90 9.71 -9.35
C VAL A 20 -19.58 11.02 -8.95
N HIS A 21 -19.11 12.14 -9.47
CA HIS A 21 -19.72 13.46 -9.23
C HIS A 21 -21.15 13.54 -9.78
N MET A 22 -21.37 13.07 -11.02
CA MET A 22 -22.70 13.05 -11.64
C MET A 22 -23.66 12.12 -10.90
N ALA A 23 -23.16 11.04 -10.30
CA ALA A 23 -24.00 10.08 -9.57
C ALA A 23 -24.44 10.57 -8.19
N MET A 24 -23.58 11.27 -7.43
CA MET A 24 -23.85 11.60 -6.02
C MET A 24 -24.11 13.09 -5.75
N TRP A 25 -23.63 13.98 -6.63
CA TRP A 25 -23.82 15.43 -6.58
C TRP A 25 -23.79 16.05 -5.17
N ASN A 26 -22.63 16.02 -4.50
CA ASN A 26 -22.48 16.51 -3.12
C ASN A 26 -21.23 17.37 -2.90
N GLN A 27 -21.12 18.05 -1.74
CA GLN A 27 -19.97 18.92 -1.41
C GLN A 27 -18.62 18.19 -1.47
N HIS A 28 -18.58 16.91 -1.08
CA HIS A 28 -17.35 16.11 -1.14
C HIS A 28 -16.92 15.77 -2.57
N THR A 29 -17.87 15.58 -3.51
CA THR A 29 -17.55 15.36 -4.93
C THR A 29 -16.96 16.60 -5.59
N TRP A 30 -17.45 17.79 -5.22
CA TRP A 30 -16.84 19.06 -5.63
C TRP A 30 -15.41 19.19 -5.09
N CYS A 31 -15.17 18.79 -3.84
CA CYS A 31 -13.83 18.71 -3.28
C CYS A 31 -12.93 17.72 -4.04
N CYS A 32 -13.47 16.58 -4.49
CA CYS A 32 -12.72 15.63 -5.31
C CYS A 32 -12.33 16.20 -6.68
N ILE A 33 -13.20 17.00 -7.31
CA ILE A 33 -12.85 17.72 -8.55
C ILE A 33 -11.72 18.71 -8.30
N ALA A 34 -11.83 19.52 -7.24
CA ALA A 34 -10.79 20.49 -6.87
C ALA A 34 -9.46 19.78 -6.56
N LEU A 35 -9.50 18.66 -5.83
CA LEU A 35 -8.33 17.84 -5.51
C LEU A 35 -7.72 17.20 -6.76
N PHE A 36 -8.55 16.72 -7.70
CA PHE A 36 -8.07 16.17 -8.98
C PHE A 36 -7.30 17.23 -9.76
N ILE A 37 -7.86 18.43 -9.92
CA ILE A 37 -7.20 19.54 -10.62
C ILE A 37 -5.88 19.84 -9.94
N GLN A 38 -5.89 20.00 -8.62
CA GLN A 38 -4.68 20.24 -7.84
C GLN A 38 -3.62 19.14 -8.05
N ALA A 39 -4.01 17.87 -7.94
CA ALA A 39 -3.10 16.72 -8.09
C ALA A 39 -2.52 16.64 -9.52
N PHE A 40 -3.30 16.98 -10.54
CA PHE A 40 -2.86 17.02 -11.92
C PHE A 40 -1.73 18.04 -12.14
N TYR A 41 -1.88 19.26 -11.61
CA TYR A 41 -0.81 20.27 -11.68
C TYR A 41 0.44 19.87 -10.90
N VAL A 42 0.27 19.21 -9.75
CA VAL A 42 1.38 18.76 -8.91
C VAL A 42 2.14 17.58 -9.53
N GLN A 43 1.44 16.63 -10.16
CA GLN A 43 2.03 15.49 -10.87
C GLN A 43 3.03 15.94 -11.94
N HIS A 44 2.64 16.90 -12.78
CA HIS A 44 3.52 17.37 -13.85
C HIS A 44 4.79 18.09 -13.33
N LYS A 45 4.77 18.59 -12.10
CA LYS A 45 5.96 19.18 -11.46
C LYS A 45 6.83 18.12 -10.81
N TRP A 46 6.24 17.17 -10.09
CA TRP A 46 6.96 16.03 -9.54
C TRP A 46 7.68 15.24 -10.61
N ASP A 47 7.03 14.95 -11.73
CA ASP A 47 7.66 14.21 -12.84
C ASP A 47 8.91 14.94 -13.37
N ARG A 48 8.88 16.29 -13.38
CA ARG A 48 10.05 17.11 -13.74
C ARG A 48 11.14 17.07 -12.67
N LEU A 49 10.79 17.17 -11.40
CA LEU A 49 11.76 17.07 -10.29
C LEU A 49 12.43 15.70 -10.24
N LEU A 50 11.66 14.62 -10.40
CA LEU A 50 12.15 13.24 -10.42
C LEU A 50 13.14 13.02 -11.58
N ARG A 51 12.83 13.56 -12.76
CA ARG A 51 13.75 13.51 -13.93
C ARG A 51 15.01 14.35 -13.72
N GLY A 52 14.89 15.46 -12.98
CA GLY A 52 16.02 16.35 -12.67
C GLY A 52 16.90 15.89 -11.50
N GLY A 53 16.58 14.77 -10.84
CA GLY A 53 17.34 14.27 -9.68
C GLY A 53 17.27 15.16 -8.43
N GLY A 54 16.41 16.17 -8.41
CA GLY A 54 16.32 17.16 -7.33
C GLY A 54 15.40 16.77 -6.17
N ALA A 55 15.02 15.49 -6.08
CA ALA A 55 14.18 15.00 -4.99
C ALA A 55 15.02 14.69 -3.75
N VAL A 56 14.57 15.15 -2.57
CA VAL A 56 15.21 14.87 -1.26
C VAL A 56 15.27 13.36 -0.99
N PHE A 57 14.22 12.63 -1.38
CA PHE A 57 14.14 11.18 -1.29
C PHE A 57 14.46 10.53 -2.64
N GLN A 58 15.13 9.38 -2.58
CA GLN A 58 15.40 8.59 -3.76
C GLN A 58 14.15 7.77 -4.13
N PHE A 59 13.34 8.27 -5.06
CA PHE A 59 12.20 7.53 -5.60
C PHE A 59 12.64 6.61 -6.76
N ARG A 60 11.75 5.70 -7.16
CA ARG A 60 12.01 4.79 -8.29
C ARG A 60 12.35 5.58 -9.57
N PRO A 61 13.52 5.36 -10.18
CA PRO A 61 13.92 6.05 -11.41
C PRO A 61 13.08 5.60 -12.61
N ALA A 62 12.88 6.51 -13.58
CA ALA A 62 12.17 6.29 -14.85
C ALA A 62 10.67 5.93 -14.76
N ALA A 63 10.07 5.95 -13.56
CA ALA A 63 8.63 5.80 -13.38
C ALA A 63 7.93 7.17 -13.31
N ASN A 64 6.66 7.22 -13.71
CA ASN A 64 5.80 8.39 -13.46
C ASN A 64 5.53 8.53 -11.96
N SER A 65 5.25 9.74 -11.49
CA SER A 65 4.98 9.98 -10.07
C SER A 65 3.73 9.28 -9.55
N GLY A 66 2.72 9.02 -10.40
CA GLY A 66 1.49 8.30 -10.04
C GLY A 66 0.62 9.02 -9.00
N ILE A 67 0.78 10.34 -8.85
CA ILE A 67 0.12 11.13 -7.80
C ILE A 67 -1.38 11.27 -8.05
N VAL A 68 -1.80 11.45 -9.29
CA VAL A 68 -3.21 11.63 -9.67
C VAL A 68 -4.08 10.41 -9.33
N PRO A 69 -3.75 9.17 -9.73
CA PRO A 69 -4.57 8.04 -9.28
C PRO A 69 -4.47 7.84 -7.76
N ALA A 70 -3.27 7.99 -7.17
CA ALA A 70 -3.05 7.75 -5.75
C ALA A 70 -3.86 8.69 -4.86
N SER A 71 -3.97 9.97 -5.24
CA SER A 71 -4.74 10.97 -4.51
C SER A 71 -6.25 10.74 -4.57
N MET A 72 -6.74 10.03 -5.59
CA MET A 72 -8.17 9.84 -5.83
C MET A 72 -8.72 8.51 -5.28
N VAL A 73 -7.90 7.46 -5.16
CA VAL A 73 -8.38 6.13 -4.74
C VAL A 73 -9.09 6.16 -3.39
N MET A 74 -8.47 6.74 -2.35
CA MET A 74 -9.03 6.74 -1.00
C MET A 74 -10.28 7.64 -0.87
N PRO A 75 -10.29 8.89 -1.39
CA PRO A 75 -11.51 9.71 -1.41
C PRO A 75 -12.68 9.08 -2.15
N LEU A 76 -12.45 8.54 -3.35
CA LEU A 76 -13.50 7.95 -4.16
C LEU A 76 -14.04 6.66 -3.54
N LEU A 77 -13.17 5.85 -2.93
CA LEU A 77 -13.59 4.66 -2.17
C LEU A 77 -14.50 5.04 -1.01
N GLY A 78 -14.10 6.04 -0.21
CA GLY A 78 -14.92 6.53 0.90
C GLY A 78 -16.29 7.02 0.44
N LEU A 79 -16.36 7.76 -0.67
CA LEU A 79 -17.64 8.22 -1.20
C LEU A 79 -18.54 7.10 -1.71
N ALA A 80 -17.96 6.14 -2.45
CA ALA A 80 -18.71 5.00 -2.96
C ALA A 80 -19.24 4.12 -1.81
N LEU A 81 -18.45 3.97 -0.73
CA LEU A 81 -18.88 3.25 0.47
C LEU A 81 -19.97 4.01 1.22
N LYS A 82 -19.86 5.33 1.34
CA LYS A 82 -20.86 6.17 1.99
C LYS A 82 -22.24 5.96 1.37
N GLU A 83 -22.37 6.05 0.06
CA GLU A 83 -23.65 5.85 -0.64
C GLU A 83 -24.23 4.45 -0.40
N LYS A 84 -23.38 3.41 -0.46
CA LYS A 84 -23.83 2.04 -0.19
C LYS A 84 -24.28 1.84 1.25
N CYS A 85 -23.58 2.43 2.22
CA CYS A 85 -23.91 2.33 3.63
C CYS A 85 -25.16 3.14 3.98
N SER A 86 -25.34 4.29 3.34
CA SER A 86 -26.55 5.12 3.46
C SER A 86 -27.78 4.38 2.92
N ALA A 87 -27.66 3.77 1.73
CA ALA A 87 -28.72 2.93 1.15
C ALA A 87 -29.06 1.71 2.02
N ALA A 88 -28.09 1.18 2.77
CA ALA A 88 -28.30 0.08 3.72
C ALA A 88 -28.80 0.54 5.11
N GLY A 89 -28.99 1.85 5.34
CA GLY A 89 -29.42 2.40 6.61
C GLY A 89 -28.39 2.31 7.75
N ASN A 90 -27.11 2.07 7.44
CA ASN A 90 -26.08 1.91 8.46
C ASN A 90 -25.32 3.23 8.70
N VAL A 91 -25.83 4.01 9.66
CA VAL A 91 -25.31 5.34 10.01
C VAL A 91 -23.84 5.31 10.47
N TYR A 92 -23.42 4.27 11.19
CA TYR A 92 -22.05 4.14 11.67
C TYR A 92 -21.06 4.01 10.50
N PHE A 93 -21.32 3.09 9.58
CA PHE A 93 -20.45 2.91 8.41
C PHE A 93 -20.55 4.07 7.43
N GLU A 94 -21.68 4.76 7.35
CA GLU A 94 -21.80 6.00 6.59
C GLU A 94 -20.83 7.06 7.11
N ARG A 95 -20.85 7.33 8.43
CA ARG A 95 -19.94 8.29 9.08
C ARG A 95 -18.48 7.90 8.91
N PHE A 96 -18.16 6.63 9.16
CA PHE A 96 -16.84 6.08 8.90
C PHE A 96 -16.37 6.32 7.45
N SER A 97 -17.25 6.15 6.48
CA SER A 97 -16.95 6.36 5.06
C SER A 97 -16.65 7.84 4.73
N ILE A 98 -17.31 8.78 5.42
CA ILE A 98 -16.98 10.22 5.34
C ILE A 98 -15.59 10.48 5.91
N VAL A 99 -15.24 9.90 7.07
CA VAL A 99 -13.89 10.01 7.66
C VAL A 99 -12.83 9.48 6.71
N VAL A 100 -13.05 8.32 6.08
CA VAL A 100 -12.14 7.76 5.06
C VAL A 100 -11.96 8.73 3.89
N THR A 101 -13.06 9.32 3.41
CA THR A 101 -13.04 10.28 2.31
C THR A 101 -12.18 11.49 2.65
N VAL A 102 -12.45 12.14 3.78
CA VAL A 102 -11.73 13.34 4.21
C VAL A 102 -10.27 13.04 4.52
N THR A 103 -9.99 11.91 5.15
CA THR A 103 -8.61 11.46 5.40
C THR A 103 -7.83 11.33 4.10
N GLY A 104 -8.40 10.67 3.09
CA GLY A 104 -7.77 10.55 1.77
C GLY A 104 -7.49 11.91 1.12
N MET A 105 -8.44 12.86 1.23
CA MET A 105 -8.26 14.21 0.70
C MET A 105 -7.14 14.96 1.43
N MET A 106 -7.07 14.85 2.77
CA MET A 106 -6.03 15.51 3.58
C MET A 106 -4.63 14.92 3.30
N LEU A 107 -4.51 13.60 3.17
CA LEU A 107 -3.24 12.96 2.82
C LEU A 107 -2.73 13.41 1.45
N ALA A 108 -3.62 13.50 0.46
CA ALA A 108 -3.28 13.97 -0.88
C ALA A 108 -2.87 15.45 -0.90
N LEU A 109 -3.58 16.31 -0.16
CA LEU A 109 -3.23 17.71 0.01
C LEU A 109 -1.86 17.86 0.69
N PHE A 110 -1.62 17.10 1.75
CA PHE A 110 -0.36 17.16 2.48
C PHE A 110 0.84 16.79 1.60
N LEU A 111 0.74 15.70 0.83
CA LEU A 111 1.78 15.34 -0.14
C LEU A 111 2.01 16.44 -1.18
N SER A 112 0.93 17.09 -1.60
CA SER A 112 0.97 18.20 -2.55
C SER A 112 1.62 19.46 -1.97
N LEU A 113 1.46 19.72 -0.67
CA LEU A 113 2.16 20.80 0.02
C LEU A 113 3.65 20.51 0.17
N ILE A 114 4.02 19.26 0.47
CA ILE A 114 5.43 18.83 0.47
C ILE A 114 6.04 19.05 -0.92
N ALA A 115 5.31 18.68 -1.98
CA ALA A 115 5.72 18.92 -3.37
C ALA A 115 6.10 20.39 -3.60
N LEU A 116 5.18 21.28 -3.22
CA LEU A 116 5.31 22.71 -3.42
C LEU A 116 6.46 23.30 -2.61
N GLY A 117 6.65 22.83 -1.37
CA GLY A 117 7.74 23.26 -0.49
C GLY A 117 9.12 22.87 -1.00
N ILE A 118 9.24 21.70 -1.65
CA ILE A 118 10.52 21.20 -2.19
C ILE A 118 10.81 21.80 -3.58
N THR A 119 9.80 22.13 -4.39
CA THR A 119 10.02 22.77 -5.69
C THR A 119 10.55 24.20 -5.56
N ARG A 120 11.74 24.45 -6.10
CA ARG A 120 12.30 25.81 -6.29
C ARG A 120 12.47 26.10 -7.79
N PRO A 121 12.06 27.29 -8.29
CA PRO A 121 11.29 28.34 -7.61
C PRO A 121 9.84 27.91 -7.30
N VAL A 122 9.24 28.54 -6.29
CA VAL A 122 7.87 28.23 -5.85
C VAL A 122 6.88 28.58 -6.96
N PRO A 123 6.04 27.64 -7.40
CA PRO A 123 5.16 27.89 -8.52
C PRO A 123 3.85 28.54 -8.10
N THR A 124 3.73 29.85 -8.34
CA THR A 124 2.56 30.68 -7.98
C THR A 124 1.24 30.06 -8.41
N ASN A 125 1.09 29.66 -9.67
CA ASN A 125 -0.17 29.10 -10.19
C ASN A 125 -0.60 27.81 -9.47
N THR A 126 0.35 26.91 -9.19
CA THR A 126 0.04 25.66 -8.48
C THR A 126 -0.21 25.91 -7.00
N CYS A 127 0.43 26.92 -6.41
CA CYS A 127 0.16 27.35 -5.04
C CYS A 127 -1.26 27.92 -4.90
N VAL A 128 -1.70 28.76 -5.84
CA VAL A 128 -3.07 29.30 -5.85
C VAL A 128 -4.09 28.17 -5.96
N ILE A 129 -3.91 27.24 -6.92
CA ILE A 129 -4.81 26.09 -7.08
C ILE A 129 -4.83 25.21 -5.83
N ALA A 130 -3.66 24.94 -5.23
CA ALA A 130 -3.57 24.16 -3.99
C ALA A 130 -4.23 24.88 -2.81
N GLY A 131 -4.12 26.21 -2.73
CA GLY A 131 -4.81 27.03 -1.74
C GLY A 131 -6.32 26.93 -1.86
N VAL A 132 -6.85 27.11 -3.07
CA VAL A 132 -8.30 26.99 -3.33
C VAL A 132 -8.81 25.58 -2.98
N ALA A 133 -8.13 24.53 -3.44
CA ALA A 133 -8.51 23.15 -3.13
C ALA A 133 -8.45 22.87 -1.61
N SER A 134 -7.38 23.32 -0.94
CA SER A 134 -7.22 23.15 0.51
C SER A 134 -8.30 23.88 1.30
N SER A 135 -8.64 25.11 0.92
CA SER A 135 -9.71 25.88 1.56
C SER A 135 -11.08 25.20 1.40
N ALA A 136 -11.39 24.70 0.21
CA ALA A 136 -12.65 23.99 -0.04
C ALA A 136 -12.76 22.69 0.78
N ILE A 137 -11.66 21.92 0.84
CA ILE A 137 -11.60 20.67 1.59
C ILE A 137 -11.69 20.92 3.10
N LEU A 138 -10.94 21.91 3.63
CA LEU A 138 -11.00 22.28 5.05
C LEU A 138 -12.36 22.83 5.45
N TYR A 139 -12.98 23.66 4.60
CA TYR A 139 -14.34 24.16 4.84
C TYR A 139 -15.34 23.00 4.92
N THR A 140 -15.28 22.07 3.97
CA THR A 140 -16.16 20.90 3.94
C THR A 140 -15.92 20.01 5.16
N ALA A 141 -14.66 19.70 5.47
CA ALA A 141 -14.29 18.90 6.64
C ALA A 141 -14.82 19.50 7.95
N LYS A 142 -14.71 20.82 8.12
CA LYS A 142 -15.22 21.54 9.29
C LYS A 142 -16.74 21.44 9.43
N GLN A 143 -17.48 21.44 8.32
CA GLN A 143 -18.95 21.38 8.34
C GLN A 143 -19.46 19.94 8.54
N THR A 144 -18.72 18.94 8.08
CA THR A 144 -19.22 17.55 8.05
C THR A 144 -18.73 16.69 9.20
N LEU A 145 -17.51 16.95 9.71
CA LEU A 145 -16.88 16.13 10.73
C LEU A 145 -17.15 16.67 12.14
N THR A 146 -17.35 15.75 13.07
CA THR A 146 -17.34 16.02 14.51
C THR A 146 -15.91 16.19 15.03
N VAL A 147 -15.76 16.74 16.24
CA VAL A 147 -14.43 16.97 16.85
C VAL A 147 -13.62 15.67 16.97
N SER A 148 -14.26 14.57 17.38
CA SER A 148 -13.60 13.25 17.49
C SER A 148 -13.12 12.71 16.15
N GLU A 149 -13.89 12.92 15.08
CA GLU A 149 -13.52 12.54 13.71
C GLU A 149 -12.38 13.42 13.16
N VAL A 150 -12.34 14.72 13.51
CA VAL A 150 -11.21 15.60 13.15
C VAL A 150 -9.92 15.14 13.82
N ILE A 151 -9.98 14.76 15.11
CA ILE A 151 -8.83 14.18 15.81
C ILE A 151 -8.35 12.91 15.10
N GLU A 152 -9.28 12.06 14.65
CA GLU A 152 -8.94 10.86 13.87
C GLU A 152 -8.14 11.17 12.60
N VAL A 153 -8.61 12.14 11.81
CA VAL A 153 -7.92 12.55 10.58
C VAL A 153 -6.51 13.07 10.89
N LEU A 154 -6.36 13.82 11.98
CA LEU A 154 -5.06 14.37 12.39
C LEU A 154 -4.09 13.28 12.87
N GLU A 155 -4.58 12.29 13.63
CA GLU A 155 -3.78 11.13 14.06
C GLU A 155 -3.28 10.34 12.85
N VAL A 156 -4.15 10.05 11.88
CA VAL A 156 -3.76 9.34 10.65
C VAL A 156 -2.70 10.13 9.87
N LEU A 157 -2.87 11.45 9.77
CA LEU A 157 -1.90 12.32 9.11
C LEU A 157 -0.53 12.29 9.82
N LEU A 158 -0.52 12.33 11.15
CA LEU A 158 0.69 12.25 11.94
C LEU A 158 1.43 10.92 11.72
N ILE A 159 0.70 9.79 11.80
CA ILE A 159 1.24 8.45 11.53
C ILE A 159 1.80 8.38 10.10
N PHE A 160 1.08 8.95 9.12
CA PHE A 160 1.54 9.03 7.73
C PHE A 160 2.87 9.76 7.57
N VAL A 161 3.06 10.89 8.24
CA VAL A 161 4.33 11.64 8.19
C VAL A 161 5.48 10.77 8.73
N TYR A 162 5.30 10.19 9.92
CA TYR A 162 6.35 9.37 10.54
C TYR A 162 6.66 8.12 9.72
N LEU A 163 5.65 7.39 9.26
CA LEU A 163 5.85 6.21 8.44
C LEU A 163 6.46 6.55 7.09
N SER A 164 6.12 7.69 6.48
CA SER A 164 6.75 8.12 5.23
C SER A 164 8.24 8.34 5.40
N LEU A 165 8.68 8.94 6.52
CA LEU A 165 10.10 9.11 6.82
C LEU A 165 10.82 7.76 6.99
N ILE A 166 10.22 6.83 7.74
CA ILE A 166 10.79 5.50 7.97
C ILE A 166 10.88 4.71 6.66
N VAL A 167 9.78 4.62 5.91
CA VAL A 167 9.69 3.80 4.69
C VAL A 167 10.57 4.35 3.58
N LEU A 168 10.55 5.67 3.34
CA LEU A 168 11.38 6.28 2.28
C LEU A 168 12.88 6.26 2.62
N TYR A 169 13.23 6.16 3.90
CA TYR A 169 14.62 5.99 4.35
C TYR A 169 15.08 4.53 4.24
N LEU A 170 14.26 3.57 4.66
CA LEU A 170 14.59 2.13 4.64
C LEU A 170 14.53 1.51 3.24
N LEU A 171 13.64 2.00 2.37
CA LEU A 171 13.38 1.44 1.04
C LEU A 171 13.63 2.47 -0.08
N PRO A 172 14.87 2.97 -0.23
CA PRO A 172 15.19 3.91 -1.29
C PRO A 172 14.98 3.27 -2.67
N ARG A 173 14.48 4.05 -3.62
CA ARG A 173 14.22 3.69 -5.03
C ARG A 173 13.17 2.60 -5.27
N CYS A 174 12.54 2.08 -4.22
CA CYS A 174 11.52 1.03 -4.34
C CYS A 174 10.17 1.57 -4.80
N LEU A 175 9.80 2.77 -4.33
CA LEU A 175 8.46 3.34 -4.50
C LEU A 175 8.48 4.62 -5.33
N THR A 176 7.40 4.84 -6.07
CA THR A 176 7.01 6.16 -6.60
C THR A 176 6.29 6.98 -5.52
N PRO A 177 6.22 8.32 -5.63
CA PRO A 177 5.46 9.14 -4.68
C PRO A 177 3.99 8.72 -4.52
N GLY A 178 3.32 8.34 -5.61
CA GLY A 178 1.95 7.83 -5.59
C GLY A 178 1.82 6.45 -4.94
N GLU A 179 2.72 5.51 -5.23
CA GLU A 179 2.75 4.21 -4.55
C GLU A 179 2.99 4.40 -3.04
N ALA A 180 3.91 5.29 -2.65
CA ALA A 180 4.16 5.62 -1.26
C ALA A 180 2.92 6.22 -0.57
N LEU A 181 2.19 7.13 -1.25
CA LEU A 181 0.94 7.69 -0.74
C LEU A 181 -0.10 6.59 -0.45
N LEU A 182 -0.29 5.65 -1.38
CA LEU A 182 -1.26 4.57 -1.23
C LEU A 182 -0.86 3.58 -0.14
N VAL A 183 0.38 3.13 -0.14
CA VAL A 183 0.88 2.13 0.82
C VAL A 183 0.94 2.73 2.22
N VAL A 184 1.62 3.86 2.38
CA VAL A 184 1.78 4.49 3.69
C VAL A 184 0.44 5.04 4.18
N GLY A 185 -0.35 5.67 3.33
CA GLY A 185 -1.69 6.18 3.70
C GLY A 185 -2.62 5.07 4.18
N GLY A 186 -2.65 3.94 3.46
CA GLY A 186 -3.44 2.76 3.86
C GLY A 186 -2.96 2.16 5.18
N ILE A 187 -1.64 2.01 5.36
CA ILE A 187 -1.06 1.50 6.61
C ILE A 187 -1.36 2.44 7.77
N SER A 188 -1.17 3.75 7.61
CA SER A 188 -1.45 4.75 8.65
C SER A 188 -2.90 4.69 9.11
N PHE A 189 -3.83 4.55 8.17
CA PHE A 189 -5.24 4.40 8.49
C PHE A 189 -5.49 3.12 9.30
N ILE A 190 -4.95 1.97 8.87
CA ILE A 190 -5.11 0.69 9.57
C ILE A 190 -4.48 0.72 10.97
N VAL A 191 -3.29 1.31 11.11
CA VAL A 191 -2.61 1.48 12.40
C VAL A 191 -3.48 2.31 13.35
N ASN A 192 -4.06 3.42 12.86
CA ASN A 192 -4.92 4.25 13.69
C ASN A 192 -6.17 3.50 14.17
N GLN A 193 -6.82 2.74 13.27
CA GLN A 193 -7.96 1.90 13.63
C GLN A 193 -7.60 0.83 14.65
N LEU A 194 -6.39 0.24 14.53
CA LEU A 194 -5.91 -0.74 15.49
C LEU A 194 -5.69 -0.09 16.87
N ILE A 195 -5.06 1.09 16.94
CA ILE A 195 -4.82 1.80 18.20
C ILE A 195 -6.15 2.09 18.91
N LYS A 196 -7.12 2.69 18.21
CA LYS A 196 -8.44 3.01 18.79
C LYS A 196 -9.16 1.77 19.31
N ARG A 197 -9.14 0.69 18.53
CA ARG A 197 -9.74 -0.58 18.94
C ARG A 197 -9.02 -1.23 20.12
N SER A 198 -7.71 -1.04 20.23
CA SER A 198 -6.89 -1.52 21.35
C SER A 198 -7.22 -0.79 22.64
N LEU A 199 -7.48 0.52 22.57
CA LEU A 199 -7.84 1.34 23.73
C LEU A 199 -9.27 1.06 24.20
N ASN A 200 -10.18 0.74 23.28
CA ASN A 200 -11.58 0.42 23.58
C ASN A 200 -11.83 -1.08 23.87
N LEU A 201 -10.79 -1.84 24.26
CA LEU A 201 -10.85 -3.29 24.48
C LEU A 201 -11.92 -3.71 25.51
N ALA A 202 -12.26 -2.82 26.43
CA ALA A 202 -13.16 -3.09 27.54
C ALA A 202 -14.66 -3.08 27.16
N GLU A 203 -15.06 -2.45 26.05
CA GLU A 203 -16.48 -2.17 25.76
C GLU A 203 -17.06 -2.92 24.56
N VAL A 204 -16.25 -3.53 23.69
CA VAL A 204 -16.75 -4.06 22.40
C VAL A 204 -16.42 -5.55 22.22
N LYS A 205 -17.42 -6.40 22.43
CA LYS A 205 -17.49 -7.76 21.84
C LYS A 205 -17.69 -7.63 20.31
N GLY A 206 -16.65 -7.18 19.60
CA GLY A 206 -16.67 -7.12 18.15
C GLY A 206 -16.38 -8.48 17.53
N ASP A 207 -16.83 -8.71 16.30
CA ASP A 207 -16.50 -9.96 15.60
C ASP A 207 -14.97 -10.11 15.45
N PRO A 208 -14.38 -11.26 15.81
CA PRO A 208 -12.93 -11.48 15.83
C PRO A 208 -12.25 -11.27 14.45
N VAL A 209 -13.01 -11.43 13.36
CA VAL A 209 -12.56 -11.16 11.98
C VAL A 209 -12.12 -9.70 11.80
N ASN A 210 -12.76 -8.77 12.50
CA ASN A 210 -12.48 -7.34 12.37
C ASN A 210 -11.12 -6.95 12.97
N TYR A 211 -10.59 -7.74 13.91
CA TYR A 211 -9.28 -7.51 14.53
C TYR A 211 -8.14 -8.21 13.78
N PHE A 212 -8.45 -9.30 13.08
CA PHE A 212 -7.46 -10.11 12.39
C PHE A 212 -6.69 -9.30 11.33
N LEU A 213 -7.39 -8.63 10.40
CA LEU A 213 -6.71 -7.92 9.30
C LEU A 213 -5.83 -6.76 9.80
N PRO A 214 -6.29 -5.86 10.69
CA PRO A 214 -5.43 -4.82 11.23
C PRO A 214 -4.21 -5.35 11.97
N VAL A 215 -4.37 -6.36 12.83
CA VAL A 215 -3.25 -6.94 13.59
C VAL A 215 -2.25 -7.62 12.66
N VAL A 216 -2.71 -8.35 11.64
CA VAL A 216 -1.82 -9.01 10.67
C VAL A 216 -1.05 -7.98 9.83
N VAL A 217 -1.71 -6.91 9.37
CA VAL A 217 -1.06 -5.86 8.59
C VAL A 217 0.00 -5.14 9.43
N VAL A 218 -0.36 -4.65 10.62
CA VAL A 218 0.58 -3.96 11.51
C VAL A 218 1.70 -4.89 11.98
N GLY A 219 1.36 -6.14 12.29
CA GLY A 219 2.31 -7.18 12.65
C GLY A 219 3.33 -7.47 11.55
N SER A 220 2.87 -7.57 10.30
CA SER A 220 3.75 -7.76 9.14
C SER A 220 4.67 -6.56 8.89
N LEU A 221 4.18 -5.35 9.12
CA LEU A 221 4.98 -4.12 9.02
C LEU A 221 6.09 -4.10 10.08
N LEU A 222 5.75 -4.37 11.35
CA LEU A 222 6.72 -4.41 12.44
C LEU A 222 7.80 -5.48 12.19
N LEU A 223 7.38 -6.65 11.72
CA LEU A 223 8.29 -7.72 11.32
C LEU A 223 9.21 -7.27 10.18
N GLY A 224 8.67 -6.60 9.17
CA GLY A 224 9.45 -6.05 8.05
C GLY A 224 10.48 -5.00 8.49
N VAL A 225 10.09 -4.07 9.37
CA VAL A 225 11.01 -3.06 9.94
C VAL A 225 12.11 -3.73 10.75
N PHE A 226 11.75 -4.70 11.60
CA PHE A 226 12.73 -5.45 12.39
C PHE A 226 13.74 -6.18 11.50
N PHE A 227 13.27 -6.84 10.44
CA PHE A 227 14.16 -7.47 9.48
C PHE A 227 15.02 -6.47 8.71
N ALA A 228 14.46 -5.35 8.25
CA ALA A 228 15.24 -4.32 7.58
C ALA A 228 16.40 -3.83 8.46
N LEU A 229 16.15 -3.61 9.76
CA LEU A 229 17.18 -3.23 10.71
C LEU A 229 18.22 -4.33 10.93
N LEU A 230 17.79 -5.59 11.10
CA LEU A 230 18.71 -6.71 11.28
C LEU A 230 19.58 -6.95 10.05
N PHE A 231 19.03 -6.83 8.84
CA PHE A 231 19.77 -7.01 7.59
C PHE A 231 20.80 -5.91 7.34
N CYS A 232 20.62 -4.70 7.91
CA CYS A 232 21.70 -3.70 7.92
C CYS A 232 22.96 -4.17 8.66
N PHE A 233 22.83 -5.13 9.58
CA PHE A 233 23.94 -5.65 10.40
C PHE A 233 24.40 -7.06 10.00
N MET A 234 23.73 -7.72 9.04
CA MET A 234 23.97 -9.13 8.74
C MET A 234 24.44 -9.33 7.29
N GLU A 235 25.65 -9.86 7.11
CA GLU A 235 26.17 -10.27 5.80
C GLU A 235 25.42 -11.50 5.27
N SER A 236 24.91 -11.40 4.05
CA SER A 236 23.84 -12.26 3.52
C SER A 236 24.30 -13.52 2.79
N GLU A 237 25.54 -13.98 2.95
CA GLU A 237 26.10 -15.05 2.10
C GLU A 237 26.12 -16.44 2.74
N THR A 238 25.62 -16.61 3.97
CA THR A 238 25.68 -17.90 4.67
C THR A 238 24.30 -18.54 4.88
N TRP A 239 24.24 -19.87 4.82
CA TRP A 239 23.02 -20.64 5.15
C TRP A 239 22.53 -20.39 6.58
N VAL A 240 23.45 -20.00 7.48
CA VAL A 240 23.18 -19.56 8.85
C VAL A 240 22.31 -18.30 8.88
N SER A 241 22.57 -17.33 8.00
CA SER A 241 21.75 -16.11 7.86
C SER A 241 20.31 -16.44 7.44
N SER A 242 20.14 -17.39 6.52
CA SER A 242 18.81 -17.88 6.13
C SER A 242 18.11 -18.60 7.30
N LEU A 243 18.80 -19.48 8.01
CA LEU A 243 18.22 -20.18 9.17
C LEU A 243 17.83 -19.19 10.27
N PHE A 244 18.68 -18.21 10.56
CA PHE A 244 18.43 -17.15 11.53
C PHE A 244 17.20 -16.31 11.14
N PHE A 245 17.08 -15.93 9.87
CA PHE A 245 15.90 -15.21 9.37
C PHE A 245 14.59 -16.01 9.60
N HIS A 246 14.58 -17.31 9.27
CA HIS A 246 13.38 -18.14 9.44
C HIS A 246 13.07 -18.41 10.91
N MET A 247 14.08 -18.67 11.74
CA MET A 247 13.92 -18.85 13.18
C MET A 247 13.42 -17.57 13.85
N MET A 248 13.99 -16.42 13.53
CA MET A 248 13.55 -15.13 14.06
C MET A 248 12.14 -14.77 13.58
N THR A 249 11.80 -15.09 12.33
CA THR A 249 10.43 -14.96 11.81
C THR A 249 9.45 -15.81 12.64
N ALA A 250 9.83 -17.04 12.94
CA ALA A 250 9.01 -17.94 13.75
C ALA A 250 8.87 -17.42 15.19
N VAL A 251 9.94 -16.95 15.82
CA VAL A 251 9.92 -16.40 17.18
C VAL A 251 9.08 -15.13 17.26
N LEU A 252 9.21 -14.20 16.32
CA LEU A 252 8.43 -12.96 16.33
C LEU A 252 6.96 -13.22 15.93
N GLY A 253 6.73 -14.09 14.96
CA GLY A 253 5.39 -14.48 14.53
C GLY A 253 4.63 -15.23 15.63
N LEU A 254 5.25 -16.26 16.22
CA LEU A 254 4.62 -17.08 17.27
C LEU A 254 4.71 -16.45 18.66
N GLY A 255 5.71 -15.62 18.93
CA GLY A 255 5.96 -15.02 20.24
C GLY A 255 5.36 -13.64 20.42
N ILE A 256 5.15 -12.86 19.35
CA ILE A 256 4.57 -11.52 19.43
C ILE A 256 3.20 -11.49 18.76
N LEU A 257 3.10 -11.91 17.48
CA LEU A 257 1.83 -11.79 16.74
C LEU A 257 0.75 -12.73 17.28
N MET A 258 1.09 -13.96 17.64
CA MET A 258 0.13 -14.93 18.16
C MET A 258 -0.45 -14.53 19.52
N PRO A 259 0.35 -14.15 20.55
CA PRO A 259 -0.20 -13.66 21.81
C PRO A 259 -1.00 -12.38 21.62
N TRP A 260 -0.55 -11.47 20.74
CA TRP A 260 -1.30 -10.26 20.42
C TRP A 260 -2.68 -10.60 19.84
N LEU A 261 -2.76 -11.48 18.83
CA LEU A 261 -4.03 -11.96 18.29
C LEU A 261 -4.89 -12.67 19.35
N SER A 262 -4.28 -13.47 20.23
CA SER A 262 -5.00 -14.18 21.29
C SER A 262 -5.66 -13.21 22.29
N LEU A 263 -5.01 -12.08 22.58
CA LEU A 263 -5.56 -11.05 23.46
C LEU A 263 -6.80 -10.39 22.84
N PHE A 264 -6.79 -10.11 21.53
CA PHE A 264 -7.93 -9.49 20.84
C PHE A 264 -9.09 -10.45 20.58
N ILE A 265 -8.78 -11.73 20.28
CA ILE A 265 -9.80 -12.74 19.94
C ILE A 265 -10.38 -13.38 21.21
N GLY A 266 -9.68 -13.30 22.36
CA GLY A 266 -10.09 -13.93 23.61
C GLY A 266 -10.04 -15.46 23.60
N ARG A 267 -9.48 -16.06 22.54
CA ARG A 267 -9.28 -17.50 22.32
C ARG A 267 -8.00 -17.73 21.53
N HIS A 268 -7.53 -18.97 21.51
CA HIS A 268 -6.34 -19.34 20.74
C HIS A 268 -6.60 -19.10 19.23
N PRO A 269 -5.84 -18.22 18.56
CA PRO A 269 -6.16 -17.72 17.22
C PRO A 269 -6.14 -18.80 16.14
N ILE A 270 -5.30 -19.84 16.31
CA ILE A 270 -5.24 -20.99 15.38
C ILE A 270 -6.52 -21.82 15.46
N MET A 271 -7.01 -22.10 16.68
CA MET A 271 -8.24 -22.86 16.85
C MET A 271 -9.44 -22.08 16.33
N TRP A 272 -9.50 -20.77 16.63
CA TRP A 272 -10.51 -19.89 16.06
C TRP A 272 -10.47 -19.87 14.53
N LEU A 273 -9.28 -19.81 13.92
CA LEU A 273 -9.15 -19.80 12.47
C LEU A 273 -9.59 -21.13 11.85
N LEU A 274 -9.23 -22.26 12.47
CA LEU A 274 -9.66 -23.58 12.03
C LEU A 274 -11.18 -23.70 12.10
N ASP A 275 -11.79 -23.35 13.23
CA ASP A 275 -13.24 -23.33 13.38
C ASP A 275 -13.89 -22.40 12.35
N PHE A 276 -13.36 -21.19 12.17
CA PHE A 276 -13.88 -20.23 11.20
C PHE A 276 -13.87 -20.77 9.76
N VAL A 277 -12.85 -21.54 9.41
CA VAL A 277 -12.69 -22.14 8.09
C VAL A 277 -13.58 -23.38 7.92
N THR A 278 -13.67 -24.25 8.93
CA THR A 278 -14.39 -25.53 8.84
C THR A 278 -15.89 -25.39 9.06
N LEU A 279 -16.35 -24.29 9.65
CA LEU A 279 -17.76 -24.08 10.00
C LEU A 279 -18.67 -23.80 8.78
N ASN A 280 -18.12 -23.56 7.59
CA ASN A 280 -18.92 -23.30 6.39
C ASN A 280 -18.35 -24.05 5.18
N ASP A 281 -19.15 -24.97 4.62
CA ASP A 281 -18.77 -25.79 3.45
C ASP A 281 -18.37 -24.94 2.24
N ARG A 282 -18.94 -23.73 2.11
CA ARG A 282 -18.57 -22.78 1.06
C ARG A 282 -17.13 -22.28 1.22
N ARG A 283 -16.66 -22.06 2.45
CA ARG A 283 -15.28 -21.64 2.75
C ARG A 283 -14.28 -22.75 2.45
N LEU A 284 -14.63 -23.98 2.81
CA LEU A 284 -13.86 -25.17 2.47
C LEU A 284 -13.76 -25.36 0.95
N CYS A 285 -14.86 -25.21 0.21
CA CYS A 285 -14.87 -25.28 -1.24
C CYS A 285 -14.00 -24.18 -1.89
N LEU A 286 -14.11 -22.93 -1.40
CA LEU A 286 -13.27 -21.81 -1.83
C LEU A 286 -11.78 -22.06 -1.57
N LEU A 287 -11.43 -22.60 -0.40
CA LEU A 287 -10.05 -22.97 -0.08
C LEU A 287 -9.54 -24.12 -0.94
N GLY A 288 -10.38 -25.12 -1.22
CA GLY A 288 -10.05 -26.18 -2.18
C GLY A 288 -9.78 -25.63 -3.57
N TYR A 289 -10.62 -24.69 -4.02
CA TYR A 289 -10.43 -23.98 -5.29
C TYR A 289 -9.15 -23.13 -5.30
N TRP A 290 -8.83 -22.41 -4.23
CA TRP A 290 -7.56 -21.68 -4.12
C TRP A 290 -6.35 -22.61 -4.07
N GLY A 291 -6.46 -23.75 -3.39
CA GLY A 291 -5.45 -24.81 -3.40
C GLY A 291 -5.21 -25.35 -4.82
N PHE A 292 -6.29 -25.62 -5.56
CA PHE A 292 -6.21 -26.01 -6.96
C PHE A 292 -5.53 -24.93 -7.82
N LEU A 293 -5.90 -23.65 -7.67
CA LEU A 293 -5.24 -22.55 -8.37
C LEU A 293 -3.75 -22.46 -8.03
N ALA A 294 -3.35 -22.69 -6.78
CA ALA A 294 -1.95 -22.70 -6.37
C ALA A 294 -1.17 -23.86 -6.99
N VAL A 295 -1.77 -25.05 -7.09
CA VAL A 295 -1.19 -26.20 -7.81
C VAL A 295 -1.02 -25.87 -9.28
N VAL A 296 -2.05 -25.32 -9.94
CA VAL A 296 -1.98 -24.89 -11.35
C VAL A 296 -0.87 -23.85 -11.55
N ALA A 297 -0.78 -22.84 -10.67
CA ALA A 297 0.27 -21.84 -10.71
C ALA A 297 1.67 -22.46 -10.61
N THR A 298 1.83 -23.43 -9.71
CA THR A 298 3.09 -24.17 -9.52
C THR A 298 3.44 -24.99 -10.75
N CYS A 299 2.47 -25.71 -11.33
CA CYS A 299 2.65 -26.45 -12.58
C CYS A 299 3.06 -25.54 -13.74
N VAL A 300 2.44 -24.36 -13.89
CA VAL A 300 2.81 -23.39 -14.93
C VAL A 300 4.26 -22.92 -14.78
N VAL A 301 4.69 -22.62 -13.54
CA VAL A 301 6.07 -22.20 -13.26
C VAL A 301 7.07 -23.33 -13.50
N LEU A 302 6.75 -24.55 -13.05
CA LEU A 302 7.59 -25.73 -13.28
C LEU A 302 7.73 -26.04 -14.77
N HIS A 303 6.63 -25.99 -15.52
CA HIS A 303 6.64 -26.19 -16.97
C HIS A 303 7.46 -25.12 -17.70
N GLN A 304 7.34 -23.85 -17.30
CA GLN A 304 8.15 -22.76 -17.86
C GLN A 304 9.64 -22.88 -17.50
N ASN A 305 9.96 -23.34 -16.29
CA ASN A 305 11.34 -23.58 -15.86
C ASN A 305 11.96 -24.78 -16.60
N TYR A 306 11.18 -25.84 -16.84
CA TYR A 306 11.61 -26.97 -17.66
C TYR A 306 11.86 -26.55 -19.12
N GLN A 307 10.95 -25.77 -19.72
CA GLN A 307 11.15 -25.22 -21.07
C GLN A 307 12.35 -24.27 -21.16
N ARG A 308 12.67 -23.52 -20.10
CA ARG A 308 13.87 -22.68 -20.03
C ARG A 308 15.18 -23.47 -20.06
N GLN A 309 15.22 -24.67 -19.48
CA GLN A 309 16.40 -25.54 -19.53
C GLN A 309 16.63 -26.10 -20.94
N SER A 310 15.57 -26.17 -21.77
CA SER A 310 15.60 -26.79 -23.10
C SER A 310 15.79 -25.79 -24.28
N GLY A 311 15.66 -24.47 -24.10
CA GLY A 311 15.69 -23.53 -25.23
C GLY A 311 16.05 -22.07 -24.90
N SER A 312 17.09 -21.58 -25.59
CA SER A 312 17.62 -20.21 -25.55
C SER A 312 16.63 -19.16 -26.11
N LYS A 313 15.59 -18.77 -25.36
CA LYS A 313 14.77 -17.58 -25.66
C LYS A 313 14.49 -16.74 -24.41
N LYS A 314 15.41 -15.82 -24.12
CA LYS A 314 15.51 -15.06 -22.86
C LYS A 314 14.45 -13.95 -22.65
N HIS A 315 13.64 -13.59 -23.66
CA HIS A 315 12.77 -12.38 -23.58
C HIS A 315 11.27 -12.57 -23.80
N GLN A 316 10.77 -13.65 -24.42
CA GLN A 316 9.32 -13.84 -24.61
C GLN A 316 8.58 -14.41 -23.39
N ALA A 317 9.30 -15.08 -22.47
CA ALA A 317 8.67 -15.71 -21.31
C ALA A 317 8.13 -14.71 -20.26
N SER A 318 8.69 -13.49 -20.18
CA SER A 318 8.39 -12.54 -19.08
C SER A 318 6.96 -11.98 -19.12
N THR A 319 6.38 -11.78 -20.31
CA THR A 319 5.04 -11.19 -20.45
C THR A 319 3.94 -12.22 -20.25
N VAL A 320 4.16 -13.47 -20.68
CA VAL A 320 3.19 -14.56 -20.53
C VAL A 320 3.05 -14.97 -19.06
N VAL A 321 4.17 -15.11 -18.33
CA VAL A 321 4.18 -15.36 -16.87
C VAL A 321 3.36 -14.29 -16.13
N ARG A 322 3.58 -13.00 -16.47
CA ARG A 322 2.89 -11.87 -15.85
C ARG A 322 1.37 -11.90 -16.11
N LYS A 323 0.94 -12.33 -17.30
CA LYS A 323 -0.48 -12.50 -17.62
C LYS A 323 -1.12 -13.63 -16.81
N TYR A 324 -0.47 -14.79 -16.71
CA TYR A 324 -0.97 -15.89 -15.88
C TYR A 324 -1.03 -15.51 -14.40
N PHE A 325 -0.01 -14.80 -13.91
CA PHE A 325 -0.01 -14.29 -12.54
C PHE A 325 -1.21 -13.37 -12.27
N HIS A 326 -1.43 -12.37 -13.13
CA HIS A 326 -2.59 -11.48 -12.98
C HIS A 326 -3.91 -12.22 -13.11
N LEU A 327 -4.01 -13.20 -14.02
CA LEU A 327 -5.21 -14.02 -14.16
C LEU A 327 -5.48 -14.86 -12.90
N ILE A 328 -4.45 -15.48 -12.32
CA ILE A 328 -4.56 -16.26 -11.07
C ILE A 328 -4.95 -15.37 -9.90
N VAL A 329 -4.37 -14.17 -9.80
CA VAL A 329 -4.75 -13.16 -8.79
C VAL A 329 -6.23 -12.82 -8.95
N VAL A 330 -6.68 -12.43 -10.14
CA VAL A 330 -8.10 -12.12 -10.40
C VAL A 330 -8.99 -13.33 -10.09
N ALA A 331 -8.60 -14.52 -10.54
CA ALA A 331 -9.32 -15.77 -10.31
C ALA A 331 -9.38 -16.19 -8.84
N THR A 332 -8.47 -15.69 -7.99
CA THR A 332 -8.47 -15.95 -6.54
C THR A 332 -9.35 -14.92 -5.82
N TYR A 333 -9.19 -13.63 -6.15
CA TYR A 333 -9.87 -12.53 -5.47
C TYR A 333 -11.34 -12.37 -5.87
N VAL A 334 -11.71 -12.54 -7.14
CA VAL A 334 -13.10 -12.38 -7.62
C VAL A 334 -14.08 -13.35 -6.96
N PRO A 335 -13.86 -14.68 -6.96
CA PRO A 335 -14.77 -15.60 -6.27
C PRO A 335 -14.75 -15.40 -4.75
N GLY A 336 -13.61 -15.03 -4.16
CA GLY A 336 -13.58 -14.61 -2.75
C GLY A 336 -14.51 -13.42 -2.48
N LEU A 337 -14.56 -12.44 -3.39
CA LEU A 337 -15.34 -11.22 -3.22
C LEU A 337 -16.85 -11.44 -3.42
N VAL A 338 -17.20 -12.41 -4.26
CA VAL A 338 -18.58 -12.81 -4.56
C VAL A 338 -19.15 -13.74 -3.48
N TYR A 339 -18.38 -14.76 -3.05
CA TYR A 339 -18.91 -15.83 -2.19
C TYR A 339 -18.66 -15.60 -0.70
N ASP A 340 -17.51 -15.05 -0.28
CA ASP A 340 -17.25 -14.76 1.13
C ASP A 340 -16.16 -13.68 1.34
N ARG A 341 -16.60 -12.45 1.61
CA ARG A 341 -15.71 -11.31 1.87
C ARG A 341 -14.92 -11.45 3.17
N GLN A 342 -15.42 -12.21 4.15
CA GLN A 342 -14.72 -12.40 5.42
C GLN A 342 -13.50 -13.33 5.25
N LEU A 343 -13.61 -14.32 4.35
CA LEU A 343 -12.49 -15.20 4.00
C LEU A 343 -11.33 -14.42 3.32
N LEU A 344 -11.67 -13.38 2.57
CA LEU A 344 -10.68 -12.46 1.96
C LEU A 344 -9.86 -11.66 2.99
N HIS A 345 -10.35 -11.47 4.22
CA HIS A 345 -9.54 -10.88 5.29
C HIS A 345 -8.43 -11.81 5.77
N VAL A 346 -8.62 -13.12 5.55
CA VAL A 346 -7.66 -14.16 5.89
C VAL A 346 -6.74 -14.47 4.70
N ALA A 347 -7.20 -14.34 3.45
CA ALA A 347 -6.40 -14.62 2.25
C ALA A 347 -4.99 -13.96 2.13
N PRO A 348 -4.71 -12.75 2.66
CA PRO A 348 -3.41 -12.10 2.50
C PRO A 348 -2.22 -12.90 3.03
N TRP A 349 -2.40 -13.74 4.06
CA TRP A 349 -1.30 -14.60 4.55
C TRP A 349 -0.95 -15.73 3.57
N ALA A 350 -1.95 -16.28 2.87
CA ALA A 350 -1.75 -17.32 1.87
C ALA A 350 -1.11 -16.77 0.59
N ALA A 351 -1.48 -15.54 0.21
CA ALA A 351 -0.86 -14.79 -0.87
C ALA A 351 0.60 -14.38 -0.55
N TRP A 352 0.88 -13.98 0.69
CA TRP A 352 2.26 -13.71 1.15
C TRP A 352 3.14 -14.96 1.07
N ARG A 353 2.65 -16.11 1.56
CA ARG A 353 3.40 -17.38 1.52
C ARG A 353 3.71 -17.84 0.10
N SER A 354 2.76 -17.65 -0.83
CA SER A 354 2.95 -17.96 -2.24
C SER A 354 3.88 -16.96 -2.94
N SER A 355 3.82 -15.66 -2.64
CA SER A 355 4.77 -14.65 -3.14
C SER A 355 6.20 -14.84 -2.61
N CYS A 356 6.37 -15.19 -1.33
CA CYS A 356 7.66 -15.56 -0.77
C CYS A 356 8.20 -16.83 -1.45
N SER A 357 7.38 -17.88 -1.59
CA SER A 357 7.77 -19.10 -2.32
C SER A 357 8.12 -18.84 -3.80
N TRP A 358 7.40 -17.92 -4.45
CA TRP A 358 7.69 -17.45 -5.81
C TRP A 358 9.00 -16.69 -5.91
N SER A 359 9.27 -15.80 -4.96
CA SER A 359 10.52 -15.07 -4.88
C SER A 359 11.67 -16.05 -4.65
N THR A 360 11.55 -16.96 -3.69
CA THR A 360 12.57 -17.99 -3.43
C THR A 360 12.81 -18.90 -4.64
N CYS A 361 11.78 -19.31 -5.39
CA CYS A 361 11.93 -20.15 -6.59
C CYS A 361 12.56 -19.39 -7.78
N VAL A 362 12.25 -18.10 -7.96
CA VAL A 362 12.84 -17.28 -9.03
C VAL A 362 14.29 -16.91 -8.72
N THR A 363 14.63 -16.70 -7.44
CA THR A 363 16.00 -16.36 -7.02
C THR A 363 16.92 -17.58 -6.99
N PHE A 364 16.44 -18.77 -6.61
CA PHE A 364 17.26 -20.00 -6.64
C PHE A 364 17.67 -20.43 -8.06
N GLY A 365 16.83 -20.19 -9.07
CA GLY A 365 17.15 -20.48 -10.47
C GLY A 365 18.13 -19.51 -11.13
N SER A 366 18.56 -18.43 -10.46
CA SER A 366 19.35 -17.35 -11.09
C SER A 366 20.68 -17.02 -10.42
N GLY A 367 21.07 -17.70 -9.33
CA GLY A 367 22.40 -17.55 -8.71
C GLY A 367 22.79 -16.11 -8.38
N ARG A 368 21.82 -15.22 -8.17
CA ARG A 368 22.05 -13.77 -7.99
C ARG A 368 21.36 -13.28 -6.73
N TRP A 369 21.96 -13.59 -5.58
CA TRP A 369 21.77 -12.81 -4.36
C TRP A 369 22.77 -11.62 -4.29
N ALA A 370 23.88 -11.68 -5.04
CA ALA A 370 24.97 -10.69 -4.95
C ALA A 370 24.81 -9.41 -5.79
N SER A 371 23.78 -9.25 -6.62
CA SER A 371 23.64 -8.04 -7.47
C SER A 371 22.78 -6.92 -6.90
N CYS A 372 22.13 -7.10 -5.75
CA CYS A 372 21.43 -6.00 -5.05
C CYS A 372 22.25 -5.38 -3.91
N SER A 373 23.40 -5.94 -3.56
CA SER A 373 24.36 -5.41 -2.57
C SER A 373 25.57 -4.70 -3.19
N GLY A 374 25.79 -4.81 -4.51
CA GLY A 374 26.94 -4.25 -5.21
C GLY A 374 26.72 -2.84 -5.78
N SER A 375 26.34 -1.85 -4.96
CA SER A 375 26.44 -0.41 -5.29
C SER A 375 26.35 0.48 -4.04
N CYS A 376 26.88 0.02 -2.90
CA CYS A 376 27.17 0.89 -1.76
C CYS A 376 28.67 1.16 -1.73
N SER A 377 29.13 2.10 -2.56
CA SER A 377 30.42 2.74 -2.30
C SER A 377 30.22 3.76 -1.17
N PRO A 378 31.05 3.75 -0.12
CA PRO A 378 30.99 4.80 0.89
C PRO A 378 31.38 6.13 0.24
N CYS A 379 30.50 7.14 0.34
CA CYS A 379 30.86 8.53 0.06
C CYS A 379 31.96 8.95 1.05
N SER A 380 33.21 8.91 0.61
CA SER A 380 34.31 9.59 1.28
C SER A 380 34.03 11.09 1.26
N TRP A 381 33.79 11.66 2.45
CA TRP A 381 33.88 13.09 2.67
C TRP A 381 35.34 13.53 2.49
N THR A 382 35.70 13.99 1.29
CA THR A 382 36.93 14.76 1.11
C THR A 382 36.62 16.24 1.33
N SER A 383 37.11 16.76 2.45
CA SER A 383 37.24 18.17 2.76
C SER A 383 37.95 18.90 1.62
N GLY A 384 37.24 19.77 0.89
CA GLY A 384 37.83 20.68 -0.08
C GLY A 384 38.47 21.88 0.63
N THR A 385 39.80 21.89 0.71
CA THR A 385 40.56 23.13 0.89
C THR A 385 40.82 23.75 -0.49
N PRO A 386 40.62 25.07 -0.68
CA PRO A 386 40.92 25.74 -1.93
C PRO A 386 42.41 26.12 -1.96
N GLY A 387 43.16 25.59 -2.92
CA GLY A 387 44.49 26.10 -3.28
C GLY A 387 44.37 27.10 -4.43
N PRO A 388 45.02 28.28 -4.37
CA PRO A 388 44.93 29.29 -5.41
C PRO A 388 45.89 29.00 -6.56
N SER A 389 45.44 29.46 -7.73
CA SER A 389 46.19 29.64 -8.96
C SER A 389 47.37 30.61 -8.80
N SER A 390 48.58 30.12 -9.07
CA SER A 390 49.66 30.78 -9.84
C SER A 390 50.87 29.86 -9.92
#